data_AF-A0A354HQ31-F1
#
_entry.id   AF-A0A354HQ31-F1
#
_cell.length_a   1.000
_cell.length_b   1.000
_cell.length_c   1.000
_cell.angle_alpha   90.00
_cell.angle_beta   90.00
_cell.angle_gamma   90.00
#
_symmetry.space_group_name_H-M   'P 1'
#
loop_
_entity.id
_entity.type
_entity.pdbx_description
1 polymer ?
#
loop_
_entity_poly.entity_id
_entity_poly.type
_entity_poly.pdbx_seq_one_letter_code
_entity_poly.pdbx_strand_id
1 'polypeptide(L)'
;MGSVRGRAEKIKAYIRDYMPEANFFLRLSVFLDVVWACEFYGGAIDDYFRYHFFLRSHADRKNFIVWKKRKRIINTCNHKEDRDIFNTKSLFNKTFAAFVGREWLNTMECSFEDFAAFVSRNKRFFVKPVAGSFGWGVRVQEVTDNEDLPGLYHSLCQEKVLVEEIIEQWAEMAEFNPTSVNTLRIVTLLGTDGTVKVMTATLRCGNGDKCADNFHH
;
A
#
# COMPACT_ATOMS: atom_id res chain seq x y z
N MET A 1 -4.64 16.85 10.11
CA MET A 1 -3.79 16.59 11.30
C MET A 1 -4.72 16.30 12.47
N GLY A 2 -4.62 15.14 13.12
CA GLY A 2 -5.51 14.80 14.25
C GLY A 2 -5.33 15.78 15.42
N SER A 3 -6.39 15.94 16.23
CA SER A 3 -6.38 16.79 17.43
C SER A 3 -5.27 16.38 18.40
N VAL A 4 -4.80 17.32 19.24
CA VAL A 4 -3.80 17.03 20.29
C VAL A 4 -4.23 15.84 21.14
N ARG A 5 -5.52 15.78 21.50
CA ARG A 5 -6.13 14.65 22.20
C ARG A 5 -5.99 13.35 21.42
N GLY A 6 -6.29 13.34 20.12
CA GLY A 6 -6.15 12.16 19.28
C GLY A 6 -4.71 11.64 19.18
N ARG A 7 -3.72 12.54 19.16
CA ARG A 7 -2.30 12.16 19.19
C ARG A 7 -1.90 11.53 20.52
N ALA A 8 -2.31 12.14 21.63
CA ALA A 8 -2.03 11.60 22.96
C ALA A 8 -2.64 10.20 23.14
N GLU A 9 -3.89 9.99 22.73
CA GLU A 9 -4.53 8.68 22.78
C GLU A 9 -3.84 7.66 21.88
N LYS A 10 -3.38 8.06 20.69
CA LYS A 10 -2.57 7.20 19.81
C LYS A 10 -1.26 6.76 20.48
N ILE A 11 -0.54 7.68 21.14
CA ILE A 11 0.71 7.34 21.83
C ILE A 11 0.42 6.35 22.97
N LYS A 12 -0.60 6.62 23.79
CA LYS A 12 -0.98 5.71 24.89
C LYS A 12 -1.34 4.31 24.39
N ALA A 13 -2.09 4.23 23.28
CA ALA A 13 -2.42 2.95 22.65
C ALA A 13 -1.14 2.21 22.22
N TYR A 14 -0.22 2.88 21.52
CA TYR A 14 1.02 2.24 21.08
C TYR A 14 1.94 1.84 22.23
N ILE A 15 2.00 2.60 23.32
CA ILE A 15 2.73 2.18 24.51
C ILE A 15 2.14 0.89 25.08
N ARG A 16 0.81 0.78 25.17
CA ARG A 16 0.15 -0.44 25.64
C ARG A 16 0.44 -1.63 24.72
N ASP A 17 0.46 -1.41 23.41
CA ASP A 17 0.65 -2.48 22.43
C ASP A 17 2.12 -2.96 22.36
N TYR A 18 3.08 -2.04 22.40
CA TYR A 18 4.52 -2.37 22.32
C TYR A 18 5.15 -2.69 23.67
N MET A 19 4.54 -2.26 24.78
CA MET A 19 5.07 -2.38 26.13
C MET A 19 3.96 -2.67 27.16
N PRO A 20 3.25 -3.81 27.05
CA PRO A 20 2.13 -4.13 27.93
C PRO A 20 2.54 -4.11 29.42
N GLU A 21 3.72 -4.63 29.73
CA GLU A 21 4.26 -4.76 31.09
C GLU A 21 4.94 -3.48 31.63
N ALA A 22 4.96 -2.37 30.88
CA ALA A 22 5.61 -1.15 31.33
C ALA A 22 4.88 -0.54 32.55
N ASN A 23 5.64 -0.24 33.61
CA ASN A 23 5.13 0.51 34.75
C ASN A 23 4.83 1.97 34.39
N PHE A 24 4.13 2.68 35.27
CA PHE A 24 3.72 4.07 35.04
C PHE A 24 4.88 5.00 34.65
N PHE A 25 6.03 4.91 35.33
CA PHE A 25 7.18 5.77 35.09
C PHE A 25 7.79 5.52 33.71
N LEU A 26 7.92 4.26 33.30
CA LEU A 26 8.40 3.91 31.96
C LEU A 26 7.44 4.42 30.89
N ARG A 27 6.13 4.22 31.06
CA ARG A 27 5.11 4.73 30.12
C ARG A 27 5.18 6.25 29.98
N LEU A 28 5.33 6.98 31.09
CA LEU A 28 5.48 8.44 31.08
C LEU A 28 6.77 8.87 30.36
N SER A 29 7.90 8.20 30.64
CA SER A 29 9.17 8.51 30.00
C SER A 29 9.12 8.31 28.47
N VAL A 30 8.53 7.21 28.02
CA VAL A 30 8.36 6.90 26.59
C VAL A 30 7.38 7.88 25.95
N PHE A 31 6.30 8.26 26.64
CA PHE A 31 5.37 9.26 26.13
C PHE A 31 6.08 10.60 25.86
N LEU A 32 6.90 11.07 26.80
CA LEU A 32 7.68 12.30 26.65
C LEU A 32 8.73 12.17 25.55
N ASP A 33 9.42 11.03 25.45
CA ASP A 33 10.41 10.77 24.40
C ASP A 33 9.76 10.71 23.01
N VAL A 34 8.54 10.18 22.87
CA VAL A 34 7.79 10.21 21.60
C VAL A 34 7.54 11.65 21.16
N VAL A 35 7.05 12.51 22.06
CA VAL A 35 6.80 13.93 21.76
C VAL A 35 8.10 14.61 21.35
N TRP A 36 9.16 14.44 22.14
CA TRP A 36 10.46 15.00 21.85
C TRP A 36 11.01 14.52 20.50
N ALA A 37 10.94 13.22 20.22
CA ALA A 37 11.42 12.64 18.97
C ALA A 37 10.63 13.11 17.74
N CYS A 38 9.31 13.28 17.88
CA CYS A 38 8.46 13.82 16.81
C CYS A 38 8.87 15.25 16.45
N GLU A 39 9.10 16.11 17.46
CA GLU A 39 9.50 17.50 17.24
C GLU A 39 10.96 17.60 16.74
N PHE A 40 11.90 16.92 17.40
CA PHE A 40 13.32 17.03 17.10
C PHE A 40 13.71 16.38 15.76
N TYR A 41 13.26 15.14 15.51
CA TYR A 41 13.58 14.44 14.27
C TYR A 41 12.57 14.70 13.14
N GLY A 42 11.39 15.26 13.47
CA GLY A 42 10.31 15.42 12.52
C GLY A 42 9.64 14.10 12.12
N GLY A 43 9.65 13.11 13.00
CA GLY A 43 9.01 11.81 12.78
C GLY A 43 7.51 11.82 13.06
N ALA A 44 6.80 10.87 12.46
CA ALA A 44 5.45 10.53 12.89
C ALA A 44 5.50 9.64 14.15
N ILE A 45 4.40 9.59 14.91
CA ILE A 45 4.26 8.66 16.05
C ILE A 45 4.56 7.22 15.58
N ASP A 46 4.08 6.85 14.39
CA ASP A 46 4.33 5.54 13.79
C ASP A 46 5.83 5.26 13.55
N ASP A 47 6.62 6.26 13.14
CA ASP A 47 8.05 6.09 12.92
C ASP A 47 8.76 5.73 14.25
N TYR A 48 8.39 6.37 15.36
CA TYR A 48 9.00 6.13 16.67
C TYR A 48 8.84 4.67 17.11
N PHE A 49 7.61 4.15 17.06
CA PHE A 49 7.32 2.79 17.54
C PHE A 49 7.82 1.72 16.57
N ARG A 50 7.60 1.90 15.26
CA ARG A 50 8.05 0.92 14.24
C ARG A 50 9.56 0.80 14.17
N TYR A 51 10.30 1.89 14.39
CA TYR A 51 11.76 1.84 14.45
C TYR A 51 12.29 1.52 15.85
N HIS A 52 11.41 1.25 16.83
CA HIS A 52 11.78 0.96 18.22
C HIS A 52 12.71 2.02 18.82
N PHE A 53 12.41 3.30 18.63
CA PHE A 53 13.27 4.39 19.11
C PHE A 53 13.51 4.34 20.62
N PHE A 54 12.54 3.83 21.38
CA PHE A 54 12.66 3.58 22.82
C PHE A 54 13.79 2.61 23.23
N LEU A 55 14.35 1.82 22.29
CA LEU A 55 15.52 0.95 22.52
C LEU A 55 16.82 1.53 21.94
N ARG A 56 16.78 2.73 21.35
CA ARG A 56 17.87 3.25 20.51
C ARG A 56 18.44 4.54 21.06
N SER A 57 19.77 4.69 20.93
CA SER A 57 20.46 5.92 21.25
C SER A 57 20.11 7.05 20.29
N HIS A 58 20.37 8.31 20.67
CA HIS A 58 20.20 9.44 19.76
C HIS A 58 21.06 9.34 18.50
N ALA A 59 22.25 8.73 18.59
CA ALA A 59 23.12 8.53 17.44
C ALA A 59 22.49 7.55 16.44
N ASP A 60 21.93 6.44 16.92
CA ASP A 60 21.28 5.43 16.08
C ASP A 60 20.01 5.97 15.42
N ARG A 61 19.19 6.71 16.18
CA ARG A 61 17.93 7.31 15.68
C ARG A 61 18.17 8.22 14.47
N LYS A 62 19.33 8.87 14.37
CA LYS A 62 19.67 9.75 13.23
C LYS A 62 19.82 9.00 11.91
N ASN A 63 20.06 7.69 11.92
CA ASN A 63 20.23 6.87 10.72
C ASN A 63 18.90 6.49 10.05
N PHE A 64 17.76 6.75 10.69
CA PHE A 64 16.44 6.42 10.14
C PHE A 64 15.87 7.51 9.24
N ILE A 65 15.11 7.07 8.22
CA ILE A 65 14.26 7.92 7.39
C ILE A 65 12.90 8.06 8.07
N VAL A 66 12.73 9.17 8.77
CA VAL A 66 11.46 9.56 9.43
C VAL A 66 10.64 10.48 8.51
N TRP A 67 9.38 10.72 8.87
CA TRP A 67 8.40 11.47 8.07
C TRP A 67 8.94 12.73 7.38
N LYS A 68 9.55 13.67 8.11
CA LYS A 68 10.08 14.92 7.53
C LYS A 68 11.19 14.67 6.50
N LYS A 69 12.11 13.74 6.77
CA LYS A 69 13.15 13.33 5.82
C LYS A 69 12.54 12.70 4.57
N ARG A 70 11.59 11.77 4.75
CA ARG A 70 10.84 11.12 3.67
C ARG A 70 10.13 12.15 2.77
N LYS A 71 9.45 13.12 3.36
CA LYS A 71 8.77 14.20 2.64
C LYS A 71 9.75 15.08 1.86
N ARG A 72 10.93 15.36 2.42
CA ARG A 72 11.99 16.08 1.70
C ARG A 72 12.48 15.30 0.49
N ILE A 73 12.75 14.00 0.64
CA ILE A 73 13.17 13.13 -0.47
C ILE A 73 12.10 13.16 -1.58
N ILE A 74 10.83 12.87 -1.24
CA ILE A 74 9.72 12.87 -2.22
C ILE A 74 9.60 14.21 -2.95
N ASN A 75 9.69 15.34 -2.24
CA ASN A 75 9.55 16.66 -2.85
C ASN A 75 10.78 17.10 -3.67
N THR A 76 11.95 16.51 -3.42
CA THR A 76 13.19 16.85 -4.11
C THR A 76 13.38 15.98 -5.34
N CYS A 77 13.04 14.70 -5.23
CA CYS A 77 13.34 13.69 -6.25
C CYS A 77 12.20 13.45 -7.23
N ASN A 78 10.98 13.90 -6.93
CA ASN A 78 9.81 13.66 -7.78
C ASN A 78 9.15 14.98 -8.20
N HIS A 79 8.81 15.09 -9.47
CA HIS A 79 7.95 16.16 -9.98
C HIS A 79 6.56 16.05 -9.34
N LYS A 80 5.95 17.20 -9.03
CA LYS A 80 4.65 17.21 -8.34
C LYS A 80 3.52 16.85 -9.30
N GLU A 81 3.71 17.19 -10.56
CA GLU A 81 2.81 17.02 -11.68
C GLU A 81 2.59 15.53 -11.98
N ASP A 82 3.62 14.70 -11.79
CA ASP A 82 3.56 13.26 -12.03
C ASP A 82 2.79 12.49 -10.95
N ARG A 83 2.45 13.11 -9.81
CA ARG A 83 1.83 12.42 -8.67
C ARG A 83 0.51 11.76 -9.05
N ASP A 84 -0.26 12.40 -9.91
CA ASP A 84 -1.58 11.91 -10.30
C ASP A 84 -1.49 10.64 -11.15
N ILE A 85 -0.39 10.47 -11.91
CA ILE A 85 -0.09 9.23 -12.63
C ILE A 85 -0.01 8.06 -11.64
N PHE A 86 0.65 8.24 -10.49
CA PHE A 86 0.82 7.18 -9.50
C PHE A 86 -0.37 7.00 -8.55
N ASN A 87 -1.15 8.06 -8.31
CA ASN A 87 -2.32 8.00 -7.43
C ASN A 87 -3.58 7.46 -8.12
N THR A 88 -3.67 7.61 -9.44
CA THR A 88 -4.83 7.20 -10.22
C THR A 88 -4.53 5.89 -10.94
N LYS A 89 -5.16 4.79 -10.52
CA LYS A 89 -4.86 3.44 -11.04
C LYS A 89 -5.03 3.32 -12.56
N SER A 90 -6.09 3.90 -13.12
CA SER A 90 -6.33 3.88 -14.57
C SER A 90 -5.28 4.70 -15.33
N LEU A 91 -4.88 5.86 -14.83
CA LEU A 91 -3.83 6.67 -15.43
C LEU A 91 -2.46 5.98 -15.35
N PHE A 92 -2.15 5.34 -14.22
CA PHE A 92 -0.97 4.51 -14.06
C PHE A 92 -0.93 3.41 -15.13
N ASN A 93 -2.01 2.62 -15.21
CA ASN A 93 -2.05 1.49 -16.14
C ASN A 93 -1.99 1.96 -17.62
N LYS A 94 -2.61 3.10 -17.96
CA LYS A 94 -2.48 3.70 -19.31
C LYS A 94 -1.06 4.17 -19.60
N THR A 95 -0.44 4.89 -18.66
CA THR A 95 0.90 5.48 -18.83
C THR A 95 1.98 4.40 -18.95
N PHE A 96 1.83 3.31 -18.20
CA PHE A 96 2.80 2.22 -18.14
C PHE A 96 2.28 0.94 -18.81
N ALA A 97 1.39 1.04 -19.80
CA ALA A 97 0.71 -0.11 -20.42
C ALA A 97 1.67 -1.22 -20.87
N ALA A 98 2.83 -0.85 -21.40
CA ALA A 98 3.89 -1.80 -21.82
C ALA A 98 4.46 -2.66 -20.67
N PHE A 99 4.29 -2.22 -19.41
CA PHE A 99 4.84 -2.89 -18.22
C PHE A 99 3.76 -3.53 -17.33
N VAL A 100 2.47 -3.23 -17.57
CA VAL A 100 1.35 -3.73 -16.74
C VAL A 100 1.17 -5.23 -16.88
N GLY A 101 1.36 -5.77 -18.09
CA GLY A 101 1.44 -7.21 -18.36
C GLY A 101 0.17 -8.02 -18.09
N ARG A 102 -0.99 -7.36 -17.93
CA ARG A 102 -2.29 -7.99 -17.69
C ARG A 102 -3.42 -7.19 -18.32
N GLU A 103 -4.50 -7.85 -18.70
CA GLU A 103 -5.72 -7.19 -19.15
C GLU A 103 -6.39 -6.44 -18.01
N TRP A 104 -6.97 -5.28 -18.30
CA TRP A 104 -7.75 -4.51 -17.34
C TRP A 104 -8.73 -3.59 -18.05
N LEU A 105 -9.84 -3.27 -17.38
CA LEU A 105 -10.83 -2.29 -17.83
C LEU A 105 -11.19 -1.34 -16.69
N ASN A 106 -11.55 -0.11 -17.04
CA ASN A 106 -12.20 0.84 -16.14
C ASN A 106 -13.71 0.82 -16.41
N THR A 107 -14.53 0.43 -15.44
CA THR A 107 -15.99 0.33 -15.64
C THR A 107 -16.67 1.68 -15.91
N MET A 108 -15.96 2.78 -15.64
CA MET A 108 -16.42 4.13 -15.99
C MET A 108 -16.17 4.51 -17.45
N GLU A 109 -15.40 3.73 -18.20
CA GLU A 109 -14.92 4.09 -19.54
C GLU A 109 -15.15 3.00 -20.60
N CYS A 110 -15.30 1.73 -20.21
CA CYS A 110 -15.54 0.63 -21.15
C CYS A 110 -17.03 0.48 -21.49
N SER A 111 -17.34 -0.24 -22.56
CA SER A 111 -18.72 -0.67 -22.86
C SER A 111 -19.06 -2.01 -22.19
N PHE A 112 -20.34 -2.41 -22.27
CA PHE A 112 -20.74 -3.75 -21.84
C PHE A 112 -20.10 -4.83 -22.71
N GLU A 113 -19.94 -4.58 -24.00
CA GLU A 113 -19.30 -5.51 -24.96
C GLU A 113 -17.82 -5.72 -24.62
N ASP A 114 -17.10 -4.65 -24.27
CA ASP A 114 -15.71 -4.74 -23.79
C ASP A 114 -15.64 -5.60 -22.51
N PHE A 115 -16.55 -5.36 -21.56
CA PHE A 115 -16.62 -6.12 -20.32
C PHE A 115 -16.94 -7.59 -20.57
N ALA A 116 -17.93 -7.90 -21.41
CA ALA A 116 -18.29 -9.27 -21.77
C ALA A 116 -17.13 -10.00 -22.47
N ALA A 117 -16.40 -9.30 -23.35
CA ALA A 117 -15.21 -9.84 -23.98
C ALA A 117 -14.08 -10.10 -22.96
N PHE A 118 -13.88 -9.20 -21.99
CA PHE A 118 -12.92 -9.41 -20.90
C PHE A 118 -13.28 -10.62 -20.05
N VAL A 119 -14.55 -10.78 -19.65
CA VAL A 119 -15.02 -11.89 -18.81
C VAL A 119 -14.98 -13.23 -19.54
N SER A 120 -15.16 -13.25 -20.87
CA SER A 120 -15.05 -14.50 -21.65
C SER A 120 -13.64 -15.08 -21.63
N ARG A 121 -12.61 -14.22 -21.52
CA ARG A 121 -11.21 -14.63 -21.33
C ARG A 121 -10.83 -14.80 -19.86
N ASN A 122 -11.45 -14.03 -18.96
CA ASN A 122 -11.14 -13.95 -17.54
C ASN A 122 -12.38 -14.26 -16.68
N LYS A 123 -12.69 -15.55 -16.48
CA LYS A 123 -13.83 -15.97 -15.63
C LYS A 123 -13.66 -15.59 -14.17
N ARG A 124 -12.40 -15.41 -13.74
CA ARG A 124 -12.02 -14.92 -12.41
C ARG A 124 -11.15 -13.68 -12.58
N PHE A 125 -11.50 -12.59 -11.92
CA PHE A 125 -10.79 -11.32 -12.04
C PHE A 125 -10.81 -10.52 -10.73
N PHE A 126 -9.85 -9.61 -10.57
CA PHE A 126 -9.86 -8.67 -9.46
C PHE A 126 -10.79 -7.51 -9.74
N VAL A 127 -11.58 -7.13 -8.73
CA VAL A 127 -12.33 -5.88 -8.68
C VAL A 127 -11.61 -4.94 -7.71
N LYS A 128 -11.25 -3.74 -8.18
CA LYS A 128 -10.48 -2.76 -7.41
C LYS A 128 -11.13 -1.39 -7.48
N PRO A 129 -11.47 -0.74 -6.35
CA PRO A 129 -11.91 0.65 -6.36
C PRO A 129 -10.89 1.56 -7.06
N VAL A 130 -11.36 2.46 -7.93
CA VAL A 130 -10.48 3.39 -8.69
C VAL A 130 -9.64 4.21 -7.72
N ALA A 131 -10.28 4.80 -6.71
CA ALA A 131 -9.63 5.52 -5.61
C ALA A 131 -9.54 4.65 -4.35
N GLY A 132 -8.53 4.88 -3.53
CA GLY A 132 -8.33 4.16 -2.26
C GLY A 132 -6.91 3.63 -2.11
N SER A 133 -6.60 3.12 -0.91
CA SER A 133 -5.28 2.63 -0.53
C SER A 133 -5.40 1.41 0.38
N PHE A 134 -4.28 0.75 0.66
CA PHE A 134 -4.20 -0.38 1.61
C PHE A 134 -5.02 -1.61 1.22
N GLY A 135 -5.37 -1.78 -0.07
CA GLY A 135 -6.16 -2.91 -0.54
C GLY A 135 -7.64 -2.88 -0.11
N TRP A 136 -8.11 -1.77 0.47
CA TRP A 136 -9.52 -1.64 0.85
C TRP A 136 -10.45 -1.76 -0.35
N GLY A 137 -11.46 -2.61 -0.22
CA GLY A 137 -12.46 -2.88 -1.25
C GLY A 137 -11.97 -3.76 -2.42
N VAL A 138 -10.72 -4.24 -2.39
CA VAL A 138 -10.23 -5.18 -3.39
C VAL A 138 -10.81 -6.56 -3.12
N ARG A 139 -11.37 -7.20 -4.15
CA ARG A 139 -11.92 -8.55 -4.08
C ARG A 139 -11.70 -9.32 -5.38
N VAL A 140 -11.83 -10.64 -5.33
CA VAL A 140 -11.91 -11.48 -6.52
C VAL A 140 -13.39 -11.69 -6.86
N GLN A 141 -13.74 -11.47 -8.12
CA GLN A 141 -15.04 -11.82 -8.69
C GLN A 141 -14.88 -13.07 -9.55
N GLU A 142 -15.80 -14.01 -9.41
CA GLU A 142 -15.90 -15.21 -10.23
C GLU A 142 -17.25 -15.19 -10.95
N VAL A 143 -17.24 -15.54 -12.23
CA VAL A 143 -18.43 -15.55 -13.08
C VAL A 143 -18.76 -16.99 -13.43
N THR A 144 -19.99 -17.39 -13.12
CA THR A 144 -20.54 -18.69 -13.49
C THR A 144 -21.19 -18.65 -14.88
N ASP A 145 -21.46 -19.80 -15.47
CA ASP A 145 -22.05 -19.86 -16.82
C ASP A 145 -23.52 -19.37 -16.88
N ASN A 146 -24.21 -19.32 -15.74
CA ASN A 146 -25.59 -18.81 -15.62
C ASN A 146 -25.66 -17.38 -15.04
N GLU A 147 -24.53 -16.68 -14.95
CA GLU A 147 -24.46 -15.34 -14.36
C GLU A 147 -25.21 -14.30 -15.21
N ASP A 148 -25.95 -13.40 -14.55
CA ASP A 148 -26.49 -12.19 -15.19
C ASP A 148 -25.37 -11.18 -15.43
N LEU A 149 -24.64 -11.36 -16.53
CA LEU A 149 -23.53 -10.47 -16.91
C LEU A 149 -23.95 -9.00 -17.05
N PRO A 150 -25.08 -8.66 -17.70
CA PRO A 150 -25.58 -7.27 -17.71
C PRO A 150 -25.79 -6.69 -16.30
N GLY A 151 -26.41 -7.46 -15.40
CA GLY A 151 -26.62 -7.05 -14.01
C GLY A 151 -25.32 -6.85 -13.24
N LEU A 152 -24.36 -7.77 -13.38
CA LEU A 152 -23.03 -7.68 -12.79
C LEU A 152 -22.28 -6.44 -13.30
N TYR A 153 -22.28 -6.22 -14.62
CA TYR A 153 -21.66 -5.04 -15.22
C TYR A 153 -22.25 -3.74 -14.65
N HIS A 154 -23.58 -3.65 -14.59
CA HIS A 154 -24.27 -2.48 -14.02
C HIS A 154 -23.85 -2.22 -12.57
N SER A 155 -23.80 -3.25 -11.74
CA SER A 155 -23.34 -3.15 -10.34
C SER A 155 -21.90 -2.63 -10.25
N LEU A 156 -20.97 -3.18 -11.05
CA LEU A 156 -19.57 -2.75 -11.05
C LEU A 156 -19.39 -1.32 -11.58
N CYS A 157 -20.22 -0.86 -12.51
CA CYS A 157 -20.25 0.53 -12.95
C CYS A 157 -20.69 1.47 -11.81
N GLN A 158 -21.69 1.08 -11.01
CA GLN A 158 -22.12 1.87 -9.84
C GLN A 158 -21.02 1.95 -8.78
N GLU A 159 -20.25 0.88 -8.58
CA GLU A 159 -19.12 0.85 -7.64
C GLU A 159 -17.88 1.65 -8.11
N LYS A 160 -17.78 1.99 -9.40
CA LYS A 160 -16.66 2.73 -10.01
C LYS A 160 -15.31 2.04 -9.77
N VAL A 161 -15.13 0.90 -10.41
CA VAL A 161 -14.02 -0.01 -10.17
C VAL A 161 -13.19 -0.23 -11.44
N LEU A 162 -11.95 -0.67 -11.24
CA LEU A 162 -11.19 -1.38 -12.25
C LEU A 162 -11.46 -2.86 -12.11
N VAL A 163 -11.60 -3.54 -13.24
CA VAL A 163 -11.51 -5.00 -13.31
C VAL A 163 -10.16 -5.36 -13.93
N GLU A 164 -9.43 -6.28 -13.31
CA GLU A 164 -8.09 -6.67 -13.75
C GLU A 164 -7.98 -8.19 -13.79
N GLU A 165 -7.34 -8.72 -14.82
CA GLU A 165 -6.94 -10.12 -14.92
C GLU A 165 -6.14 -10.55 -13.67
N ILE A 166 -6.37 -11.78 -13.22
CA ILE A 166 -5.60 -12.36 -12.12
C ILE A 166 -4.20 -12.69 -12.63
N ILE A 167 -3.19 -12.16 -11.94
CA ILE A 167 -1.81 -12.56 -12.18
C ILE A 167 -1.60 -13.94 -11.57
N GLU A 168 -1.24 -14.91 -12.41
CA GLU A 168 -0.75 -16.21 -11.97
C GLU A 168 0.75 -16.10 -11.64
N GLN A 169 1.09 -16.38 -10.39
CA GLN A 169 2.48 -16.41 -9.96
C GLN A 169 3.14 -17.75 -10.27
N TRP A 170 4.46 -17.73 -10.43
CA TRP A 170 5.28 -18.93 -10.60
C TRP A 170 5.09 -19.91 -9.42
N ALA A 171 5.14 -21.21 -9.71
CA ALA A 171 4.91 -22.27 -8.71
C ALA A 171 5.86 -22.15 -7.50
N GLU A 172 7.13 -21.86 -7.74
CA GLU A 172 8.14 -21.69 -6.70
C GLU A 172 7.85 -20.46 -5.81
N MET A 173 7.25 -19.41 -6.38
CA MET A 173 6.78 -18.28 -5.59
C MET A 173 5.53 -18.63 -4.78
N ALA A 174 4.64 -19.45 -5.34
CA ALA A 174 3.43 -19.91 -4.67
C ALA A 174 3.71 -20.80 -3.45
N GLU A 175 4.86 -21.48 -3.39
CA GLU A 175 5.29 -22.24 -2.21
C GLU A 175 5.41 -21.37 -0.94
N PHE A 176 5.76 -20.08 -1.08
CA PHE A 176 5.79 -19.16 0.06
C PHE A 176 4.38 -18.81 0.55
N ASN A 177 3.49 -18.51 -0.39
CA ASN A 177 2.08 -18.30 -0.12
C ASN A 177 1.26 -18.44 -1.41
N PRO A 178 0.34 -19.42 -1.49
CA PRO A 178 -0.48 -19.63 -2.69
C PRO A 178 -1.73 -18.74 -2.73
N THR A 179 -2.13 -18.09 -1.63
CA THR A 179 -3.40 -17.36 -1.54
C THR A 179 -3.31 -15.90 -2.02
N SER A 180 -2.09 -15.40 -2.25
CA SER A 180 -1.84 -14.08 -2.86
C SER A 180 -0.57 -14.10 -3.70
N VAL A 181 -0.43 -13.15 -4.61
CA VAL A 181 0.83 -12.96 -5.34
C VAL A 181 1.88 -12.43 -4.36
N ASN A 182 3.00 -13.13 -4.29
CA ASN A 182 4.17 -12.68 -3.55
C ASN A 182 4.91 -11.61 -4.37
N THR A 183 5.15 -10.43 -3.80
CA THR A 183 5.69 -9.29 -4.53
C THR A 183 7.07 -8.85 -4.04
N LEU A 184 7.90 -8.35 -4.95
CA LEU A 184 9.14 -7.66 -4.60
C LEU A 184 8.90 -6.15 -4.59
N ARG A 185 9.09 -5.50 -3.44
CA ARG A 185 9.07 -4.04 -3.35
C ARG A 185 10.48 -3.51 -3.51
N ILE A 186 10.72 -2.80 -4.61
CA ILE A 186 11.99 -2.14 -4.88
C ILE A 186 11.83 -0.63 -4.67
N VAL A 187 12.70 -0.04 -3.87
CA VAL A 187 12.78 1.42 -3.71
C VAL A 187 13.96 1.92 -4.50
N THR A 188 13.70 2.86 -5.41
CA THR A 188 14.74 3.47 -6.24
C THR A 188 14.83 4.98 -6.00
N LEU A 189 15.99 5.55 -6.36
CA LEU A 189 16.19 6.98 -6.50
C LEU A 189 16.79 7.27 -7.88
N LEU A 190 16.22 8.23 -8.59
CA LEU A 190 16.83 8.78 -9.81
C LEU A 190 17.85 9.85 -9.41
N GLY A 191 19.12 9.60 -9.72
CA GLY A 191 20.21 10.54 -9.52
C GLY A 191 20.12 11.73 -10.48
N THR A 192 20.77 12.83 -10.11
CA THR A 192 20.88 14.02 -10.98
C THR A 192 21.67 13.77 -12.26
N ASP A 193 22.45 12.68 -12.29
CA ASP A 193 23.16 12.16 -13.46
C ASP A 193 22.28 11.26 -14.35
N GLY A 194 20.99 11.11 -14.03
CA GLY A 194 20.05 10.24 -14.74
C GLY A 194 20.17 8.75 -14.36
N THR A 195 21.02 8.39 -13.40
CA THR A 195 21.19 6.99 -12.99
C THR A 195 20.14 6.54 -11.99
N VAL A 196 19.55 5.37 -12.18
CA VAL A 196 18.61 4.77 -11.22
C VAL A 196 19.40 3.96 -10.19
N LYS A 197 19.30 4.34 -8.91
CA LYS A 197 19.93 3.63 -7.79
C LYS A 197 18.90 2.83 -7.02
N VAL A 198 19.14 1.53 -6.85
CA VAL A 198 18.32 0.67 -5.99
C VAL A 198 18.75 0.88 -4.53
N MET A 199 17.82 1.36 -3.71
CA MET A 199 18.05 1.66 -2.30
C MET A 199 17.75 0.47 -1.40
N THR A 200 16.70 -0.28 -1.72
CA THR A 200 16.34 -1.52 -1.04
C THR A 200 15.43 -2.36 -1.94
N ALA A 201 15.47 -3.67 -1.75
CA ALA A 201 14.53 -4.64 -2.32
C ALA A 201 14.01 -5.51 -1.17
N THR A 202 12.69 -5.68 -1.06
CA THR A 202 12.07 -6.44 0.03
C THR A 202 11.01 -7.36 -0.54
N LEU A 203 11.18 -8.67 -0.31
CA LEU A 203 10.16 -9.67 -0.62
C LEU A 203 8.98 -9.52 0.34
N ARG A 204 7.77 -9.59 -0.19
CA ARG A 204 6.53 -9.50 0.55
C ARG A 204 5.66 -10.70 0.21
N CYS A 205 5.27 -11.41 1.26
CA CYS A 205 4.39 -12.56 1.17
C CYS A 205 3.16 -12.28 2.04
N GLY A 206 1.99 -12.75 1.61
CA GLY A 206 0.79 -12.71 2.46
C GLY A 206 0.94 -13.65 3.66
N ASN A 207 0.00 -13.58 4.62
CA ASN A 207 -0.03 -14.47 5.79
C ASN A 207 -0.84 -15.76 5.59
N GLY A 208 -1.50 -15.92 4.43
CA GLY A 208 -2.24 -17.14 4.06
C GLY A 208 -3.75 -16.94 3.96
N ASP A 209 -4.32 -15.90 4.57
CA ASP A 209 -5.78 -15.80 4.75
C ASP A 209 -6.48 -14.94 3.69
N LYS A 210 -5.74 -14.15 2.91
CA LYS A 210 -6.31 -13.12 2.03
C LYS A 210 -5.64 -13.08 0.67
N CYS A 211 -6.37 -12.53 -0.30
CA CYS A 211 -5.91 -12.31 -1.67
C CYS A 211 -4.91 -11.13 -1.83
N ALA A 212 -4.33 -10.63 -0.74
CA ALA A 212 -3.42 -9.48 -0.75
C ALA A 212 -2.25 -9.69 0.21
N ASP A 213 -1.05 -9.29 -0.22
CA ASP A 213 0.21 -9.37 0.53
C ASP A 213 0.46 -8.15 1.45
N ASN A 214 -0.57 -7.34 1.71
CA ASN A 214 -0.48 -6.11 2.48
C ASN A 214 -0.31 -6.38 3.98
N PHE A 215 0.68 -5.73 4.59
CA PHE A 215 0.96 -5.80 6.03
C PHE A 215 -0.17 -5.27 6.92
N HIS A 216 -1.13 -4.52 6.35
CA HIS A 216 -2.22 -3.88 7.10
C HIS A 216 -3.45 -4.78 7.28
N HIS A 217 -3.29 -6.07 7.02
CA HIS A 217 -4.36 -7.06 7.00
C HIS A 217 -4.19 -8.13 8.07
#